data_AF-A0A7J4S8Y7-F1
#
_entry.id   AF-A0A7J4S8Y7-F1
#
_cell.length_a   1.000
_cell.length_b   1.000
_cell.length_c   1.000
_cell.angle_alpha   90.00
_cell.angle_beta   90.00
_cell.angle_gamma   90.00
#
_symmetry.space_group_name_H-M   'P 1'
#
loop_
_entity.id
_entity.type
_entity.pdbx_description
1 polymer ?
#
loop_
_entity_poly.entity_id
_entity_poly.type
_entity_poly.pdbx_seq_one_letter_code
_entity_poly.pdbx_strand_id
1 'polypeptide(L)'
;MADALDVVTRSFNINNKLGPKLEAAAEQNAILRIGWTNAGDPVPKNGELGLCPAIPEGAKIRALGTLGSWTAAFGKGGTFTIQGDAGSFLGAANNGNVITCERSAGNYAGFAMASGKISVLDGCGDDLGSCMSGGLIVVRGNAGLRVGGGMSGGIVVVDGDIGNDPGAGMTGGKIIVNGRCPNPPDGVVLRPISEAELADLNKDINDENFQIPNDSVCLEASDLSNTPTKERVVSAGDLSMIGLVPTNNSRNMPYATCDTVALLGERSESNTPIALPLPLFPVIQDGNLLANNKKNNSSKVVENQPFIVHNNPRNIDFLSLHIDNLVHATDTLSSCGGALIDMTGMPSMNAEEIDGMLVAIRSLLGLEKPFGFSDGVGRIESLHSSAAYHNCDIAVCVIEDETGISEAASLPLIGRSTKSNLANTYTESGVSIGFSASADDLAKLCAAGLKFVCCSIPADDYQIIADWLSNLHAELSETLQRLGLESIDALSRQNLRALDYETAAVSGLRLTGYERPLPHWFAR
;
A
#
# COMPACT_ATOMS: atom_id res chain seq x y z
N MET A 1 -4.92 20.87 20.55
CA MET A 1 -4.36 19.91 19.59
C MET A 1 -4.38 20.59 18.24
N ALA A 2 -3.30 20.49 17.47
CA ALA A 2 -3.34 20.91 16.07
C ALA A 2 -4.31 19.99 15.30
N ASP A 3 -4.89 20.48 14.22
CA ASP A 3 -5.69 19.63 13.34
C ASP A 3 -4.81 18.51 12.76
N ALA A 4 -5.37 17.31 12.51
CA ALA A 4 -4.58 16.17 12.02
C ALA A 4 -3.88 16.51 10.69
N LEU A 5 -4.58 17.24 9.82
CA LEU A 5 -4.05 17.73 8.55
C LEU A 5 -2.92 18.77 8.72
N ASP A 6 -2.93 19.56 9.80
CA ASP A 6 -1.84 20.48 10.12
C ASP A 6 -0.57 19.73 10.51
N VAL A 7 -0.71 18.60 11.23
CA VAL A 7 0.42 17.75 11.61
C VAL A 7 1.02 17.10 10.36
N VAL A 8 0.19 16.51 9.50
CA VAL A 8 0.61 15.94 8.20
C VAL A 8 1.38 16.97 7.37
N THR A 9 0.80 18.16 7.18
CA THR A 9 1.42 19.23 6.39
C THR A 9 2.76 19.68 6.98
N ARG A 10 2.85 19.79 8.31
CA ARG A 10 4.08 20.17 8.99
C ARG A 10 5.16 19.10 8.89
N SER A 11 4.82 17.83 9.12
CA SER A 11 5.74 16.71 8.98
C SER A 11 6.31 16.63 7.58
N PHE A 12 5.46 16.77 6.58
CA PHE A 12 5.87 16.79 5.18
C PHE A 12 6.86 17.93 4.89
N ASN A 13 6.54 19.14 5.35
CA ASN A 13 7.44 20.30 5.21
C ASN A 13 8.80 20.11 5.89
N ILE A 14 8.86 19.32 6.97
CA ILE A 14 10.12 18.95 7.60
C ILE A 14 10.90 18.00 6.68
N ASN A 15 10.29 16.91 6.22
CA ASN A 15 10.95 15.93 5.33
C ASN A 15 11.49 16.57 4.04
N ASN A 16 10.71 17.44 3.38
CA ASN A 16 11.16 18.16 2.19
C ASN A 16 12.42 19.00 2.43
N LYS A 17 12.54 19.61 3.62
CA LYS A 17 13.74 20.40 3.98
C LYS A 17 14.91 19.52 4.39
N LEU A 18 14.67 18.27 4.77
CA LEU A 18 15.69 17.32 5.20
C LEU A 18 16.42 16.71 4.00
N GLY A 19 15.72 16.32 2.93
CA GLY A 19 16.30 15.57 1.81
C GLY A 19 17.66 16.10 1.32
N PRO A 20 17.74 17.31 0.75
CA PRO A 20 19.02 17.86 0.26
C PRO A 20 20.07 18.07 1.36
N LYS A 21 19.63 18.28 2.61
CA LYS A 21 20.54 18.46 3.76
C LYS A 21 21.14 17.14 4.23
N LEU A 22 20.42 16.03 4.07
CA LEU A 22 20.91 14.70 4.45
C LEU A 22 22.03 14.24 3.53
N GLU A 23 21.89 14.47 2.22
CA GLU A 23 22.95 14.19 1.24
C GLU A 23 24.21 15.00 1.56
N ALA A 24 24.08 16.32 1.73
CA ALA A 24 25.21 17.18 2.09
C ALA A 24 25.84 16.83 3.46
N ALA A 25 25.03 16.43 4.44
CA ALA A 25 25.51 16.01 5.75
C ALA A 25 26.25 14.66 5.68
N ALA A 26 25.80 13.73 4.85
CA ALA A 26 26.48 12.45 4.61
C ALA A 26 27.87 12.67 4.00
N GLU A 27 27.98 13.53 2.98
CA GLU A 27 29.27 13.89 2.36
C GLU A 27 30.26 14.51 3.36
N GLN A 28 29.74 15.31 4.31
CA GLN A 28 30.54 16.01 5.31
C GLN A 28 30.72 15.20 6.61
N ASN A 29 30.16 13.99 6.70
CA ASN A 29 30.09 13.18 7.93
C ASN A 29 29.55 13.97 9.15
N ALA A 30 28.59 14.87 8.90
CA ALA A 30 27.98 15.74 9.89
C ALA A 30 26.70 15.13 10.47
N ILE A 31 26.40 15.44 11.73
CA ILE A 31 25.15 15.02 12.39
C ILE A 31 24.10 16.11 12.20
N LEU A 32 22.99 15.78 11.55
CA LEU A 32 21.84 16.65 11.43
C LEU A 32 20.97 16.56 12.68
N ARG A 33 20.61 17.71 13.26
CA ARG A 33 19.83 17.79 14.50
C ARG A 33 18.41 18.29 14.22
N ILE A 34 17.41 17.55 14.70
CA ILE A 34 15.99 17.88 14.60
C ILE A 34 15.43 18.14 16.00
N GLY A 35 14.83 19.31 16.21
CA GLY A 35 14.36 19.73 17.52
C GLY A 35 15.40 20.55 18.30
N TRP A 36 16.29 21.23 17.58
CA TRP A 36 17.18 22.26 18.12
C TRP A 36 17.18 23.50 17.23
N THR A 37 17.41 24.66 17.83
CA THR A 37 17.66 25.92 17.09
C THR A 37 19.10 25.96 16.55
N ASN A 38 19.39 26.92 15.67
CA ASN A 38 20.77 27.18 15.22
C ASN A 38 21.71 27.57 16.38
N ALA A 39 21.16 28.12 17.47
CA ALA A 39 21.90 28.46 18.69
C ALA A 39 22.15 27.23 19.59
N GLY A 40 21.54 26.08 19.28
CA GLY A 40 21.66 24.84 20.06
C GLY A 40 20.61 24.68 21.15
N ASP A 41 19.64 25.59 21.26
CA ASP A 41 18.56 25.48 22.24
C ASP A 41 17.58 24.36 21.87
N PRO A 42 17.16 23.53 22.82
CA PRO A 42 16.23 22.43 22.56
C PRO A 42 14.82 22.95 22.28
N VAL A 43 14.23 22.48 21.19
CA VAL A 43 12.82 22.71 20.80
C VAL A 43 12.23 21.36 20.39
N PRO A 44 11.85 20.51 21.35
CA PRO A 44 11.40 19.14 21.08
C PRO A 44 10.24 19.09 20.08
N LYS A 45 10.26 18.07 19.22
CA LYS A 45 9.17 17.73 18.31
C LYS A 45 8.18 16.82 19.04
N ASN A 46 6.89 17.02 18.80
CA ASN A 46 5.80 16.38 19.53
C ASN A 46 4.66 16.05 18.58
N GLY A 47 4.55 14.77 18.23
CA GLY A 47 3.49 14.21 17.38
C GLY A 47 3.72 14.35 15.89
N GLU A 48 4.81 14.97 15.43
CA GLU A 48 5.16 14.91 14.01
C GLU A 48 5.44 13.45 13.58
N LEU A 49 4.65 12.97 12.63
CA LEU A 49 4.60 11.60 12.09
C LEU A 49 5.36 11.47 10.76
N GLY A 50 5.70 10.24 10.36
CA GLY A 50 6.32 9.89 9.08
C GLY A 50 7.68 10.56 8.84
N LEU A 51 8.39 10.96 9.91
CA LEU A 51 9.63 11.74 9.80
C LEU A 51 10.83 10.89 9.42
N CYS A 52 11.75 11.50 8.69
CA CYS A 52 13.04 10.91 8.30
C CYS A 52 12.92 9.57 7.55
N PRO A 53 12.04 9.43 6.54
CA PRO A 53 12.06 8.25 5.71
C PRO A 53 13.37 8.17 4.92
N ALA A 54 13.78 6.97 4.51
CA ALA A 54 14.84 6.78 3.52
C ALA A 54 16.20 7.38 3.86
N ILE A 55 16.61 7.33 5.13
CA ILE A 55 17.90 7.88 5.56
C ILE A 55 19.04 7.19 4.78
N PRO A 56 19.81 7.94 3.97
CA PRO A 56 20.81 7.34 3.09
C PRO A 56 22.04 6.87 3.85
N GLU A 57 22.81 5.99 3.23
CA GLU A 57 24.07 5.48 3.77
C GLU A 57 24.99 6.62 4.21
N GLY A 58 25.55 6.50 5.42
CA GLY A 58 26.46 7.48 6.00
C GLY A 58 25.80 8.73 6.61
N ALA A 59 24.53 9.02 6.31
CA ALA A 59 23.82 10.13 6.95
C ALA A 59 23.53 9.84 8.43
N LYS A 60 23.64 10.87 9.28
CA LYS A 60 23.43 10.77 10.72
C LYS A 60 22.42 11.81 11.18
N ILE A 61 21.35 11.35 11.81
CA ILE A 61 20.29 12.21 12.33
C ILE A 61 20.15 12.00 13.84
N ARG A 62 20.05 13.11 14.58
CA ARG A 62 19.62 13.12 15.98
C ARG A 62 18.34 13.93 16.11
N ALA A 63 17.31 13.35 16.70
CA ALA A 63 16.04 13.99 16.97
C ALA A 63 15.81 14.13 18.48
N LEU A 64 14.99 15.12 18.88
CA LEU A 64 14.58 15.36 20.26
C LEU A 64 13.06 15.46 20.36
N GLY A 65 12.48 14.76 21.33
CA GLY A 65 11.05 14.83 21.67
C GLY A 65 10.32 13.51 21.44
N THR A 66 9.01 13.58 21.27
CA THR A 66 8.12 12.43 21.05
C THR A 66 7.61 12.44 19.62
N LEU A 67 8.16 11.58 18.77
CA LEU A 67 7.79 11.51 17.35
C LEU A 67 6.63 10.53 17.12
N GLY A 68 5.80 10.83 16.11
CA GLY A 68 4.64 10.02 15.75
C GLY A 68 5.00 8.75 14.98
N SER A 69 3.97 8.09 14.46
CA SER A 69 4.09 6.81 13.78
C SER A 69 4.91 6.90 12.49
N TRP A 70 5.48 5.78 12.04
CA TRP A 70 6.28 5.66 10.81
C TRP A 70 7.56 6.51 10.78
N THR A 71 8.10 6.83 11.95
CA THR A 71 9.39 7.52 12.07
C THR A 71 10.55 6.60 11.62
N ALA A 72 11.52 7.18 10.89
CA ALA A 72 12.73 6.50 10.39
C ALA A 72 12.47 5.26 9.50
N ALA A 73 11.33 5.24 8.80
CA ALA A 73 10.94 4.16 7.90
C ALA A 73 11.81 4.09 6.62
N PHE A 74 11.74 2.95 5.93
CA PHE A 74 12.32 2.72 4.60
C PHE A 74 13.83 2.95 4.49
N GLY A 75 14.59 2.58 5.53
CA GLY A 75 16.01 2.89 5.68
C GLY A 75 16.95 2.36 4.59
N LYS A 76 18.08 3.06 4.37
CA LYS A 76 19.09 2.78 3.33
C LYS A 76 20.55 2.79 3.86
N GLY A 77 20.77 2.52 5.14
CA GLY A 77 22.12 2.45 5.72
C GLY A 77 22.55 3.65 6.56
N GLY A 78 21.64 4.59 6.84
CA GLY A 78 21.91 5.75 7.70
C GLY A 78 21.83 5.44 9.19
N THR A 79 22.12 6.44 10.03
CA THR A 79 21.96 6.36 11.49
C THR A 79 20.91 7.35 11.96
N PHE A 80 19.99 6.88 12.81
CA PHE A 80 18.98 7.71 13.45
C PHE A 80 18.99 7.50 14.97
N THR A 81 19.03 8.58 15.73
CA THR A 81 18.89 8.54 17.19
C THR A 81 17.80 9.50 17.62
N ILE A 82 16.80 9.03 18.34
CA ILE A 82 15.79 9.88 18.98
C ILE A 82 16.00 9.91 20.49
N GLN A 83 16.13 11.13 21.00
CA GLN A 83 16.12 11.44 22.43
C GLN A 83 14.68 11.65 22.88
N GLY A 84 14.00 10.55 23.20
CA GLY A 84 12.59 10.53 23.56
C GLY A 84 11.88 9.32 22.96
N ASP A 85 10.56 9.41 22.88
CA ASP A 85 9.67 8.31 22.51
C ASP A 85 9.33 8.32 21.01
N ALA A 86 9.07 7.15 20.45
CA ALA A 86 8.58 7.00 19.09
C ALA A 86 7.20 6.31 19.06
N GLY A 87 6.34 6.74 18.13
CA GLY A 87 5.05 6.10 17.87
C GLY A 87 5.15 4.71 17.25
N SER A 88 4.04 4.23 16.69
CA SER A 88 4.00 2.92 16.03
C SER A 88 4.89 2.90 14.77
N PHE A 89 5.25 1.72 14.29
CA PHE A 89 6.00 1.54 13.03
C PHE A 89 7.37 2.23 12.99
N LEU A 90 8.03 2.42 14.15
CA LEU A 90 9.41 2.90 14.19
C LEU A 90 10.31 2.00 13.32
N GLY A 91 10.97 2.57 12.32
CA GLY A 91 11.87 1.81 11.44
C GLY A 91 11.16 0.75 10.58
N ALA A 92 9.88 0.93 10.27
CA ALA A 92 9.18 0.04 9.34
C ALA A 92 9.90 -0.02 7.97
N ALA A 93 9.94 -1.21 7.37
CA ALA A 93 10.63 -1.50 6.12
C ALA A 93 12.11 -1.08 6.11
N ASN A 94 12.80 -1.16 7.26
CA ASN A 94 14.20 -0.80 7.35
C ASN A 94 15.08 -1.77 6.53
N ASN A 95 15.98 -1.21 5.73
CA ASN A 95 16.95 -1.94 4.92
C ASN A 95 18.37 -1.38 5.11
N GLY A 96 18.83 -1.40 6.36
CA GLY A 96 20.23 -1.14 6.70
C GLY A 96 20.45 0.00 7.68
N ASN A 97 19.43 0.80 8.03
CA ASN A 97 19.64 1.85 9.03
C ASN A 97 19.98 1.25 10.39
N VAL A 98 20.77 2.01 11.15
CA VAL A 98 20.97 1.82 12.58
C VAL A 98 20.14 2.86 13.34
N ILE A 99 19.08 2.40 14.01
CA ILE A 99 18.09 3.23 14.69
C ILE A 99 18.24 3.04 16.20
N THR A 100 18.25 4.12 16.96
CA THR A 100 18.26 4.09 18.43
C THR A 100 17.16 5.00 18.99
N CYS A 101 16.26 4.43 19.78
CA CYS A 101 15.25 5.15 20.55
C CYS A 101 15.63 5.10 22.04
N GLU A 102 15.93 6.26 22.62
CA GLU A 102 16.38 6.35 24.02
C GLU A 102 15.28 6.06 25.05
N ARG A 103 14.01 6.00 24.62
CA ARG A 103 12.85 5.63 25.45
C ARG A 103 12.04 4.51 24.82
N SER A 104 10.70 4.60 24.84
CA SER A 104 9.81 3.57 24.35
C SER A 104 9.42 3.78 22.88
N ALA A 105 9.12 2.68 22.20
CA ALA A 105 8.51 2.66 20.87
C ALA A 105 7.08 2.10 20.93
N GLY A 106 6.22 2.52 20.00
CA GLY A 106 4.84 2.03 19.89
C GLY A 106 4.73 0.61 19.32
N ASN A 107 3.56 0.28 18.77
CA ASN A 107 3.31 -1.01 18.14
C ASN A 107 4.12 -1.14 16.83
N TYR A 108 4.34 -2.37 16.35
CA TYR A 108 4.92 -2.63 15.03
C TYR A 108 6.32 -2.04 14.79
N ALA A 109 7.12 -1.77 15.83
CA ALA A 109 8.50 -1.33 15.63
C ALA A 109 9.29 -2.40 14.85
N GLY A 110 10.01 -1.98 13.81
CA GLY A 110 10.73 -2.89 12.90
C GLY A 110 9.83 -3.73 11.99
N PHE A 111 8.57 -3.35 11.79
CA PHE A 111 7.65 -4.01 10.86
C PHE A 111 8.25 -4.17 9.46
N ALA A 112 8.19 -5.38 8.89
CA ALA A 112 8.69 -5.71 7.55
C ALA A 112 10.17 -5.31 7.30
N MET A 113 10.99 -5.24 8.35
CA MET A 113 12.42 -4.95 8.23
C MET A 113 13.18 -6.10 7.56
N ALA A 114 14.10 -5.77 6.65
CA ALA A 114 14.94 -6.74 5.94
C ALA A 114 16.39 -6.74 6.43
N SER A 115 16.92 -5.58 6.86
CA SER A 115 18.29 -5.47 7.37
C SER A 115 18.49 -4.21 8.22
N GLY A 116 19.64 -4.11 8.89
CA GLY A 116 19.98 -3.01 9.79
C GLY A 116 19.81 -3.39 11.26
N LYS A 117 19.77 -2.38 12.13
CA LYS A 117 19.63 -2.57 13.58
C LYS A 117 18.68 -1.55 14.19
N ILE A 118 17.81 -1.98 15.10
CA ILE A 118 16.94 -1.10 15.90
C ILE A 118 17.20 -1.38 17.39
N SER A 119 17.54 -0.36 18.16
CA SER A 119 17.69 -0.43 19.61
C SER A 119 16.67 0.47 20.31
N VAL A 120 15.88 -0.06 21.23
CA VAL A 120 14.88 0.67 22.03
C VAL A 120 15.22 0.48 23.52
N LEU A 121 15.36 1.56 24.29
CA LEU A 121 15.98 1.50 25.62
C LEU A 121 15.00 1.41 26.82
N ASP A 122 13.69 1.52 26.61
CA ASP A 122 12.69 1.50 27.71
C ASP A 122 11.50 0.54 27.47
N GLY A 123 11.33 0.00 26.25
CA GLY A 123 10.27 -0.98 25.92
C GLY A 123 9.56 -0.72 24.60
N CYS A 124 8.72 -1.67 24.18
CA CYS A 124 7.98 -1.61 22.92
C CYS A 124 6.52 -2.08 23.05
N GLY A 125 5.65 -1.64 22.15
CA GLY A 125 4.28 -2.11 22.04
C GLY A 125 4.13 -3.52 21.43
N ASP A 126 2.92 -3.79 20.94
CA ASP A 126 2.55 -5.06 20.29
C ASP A 126 3.21 -5.23 18.92
N ASP A 127 3.34 -6.48 18.46
CA ASP A 127 3.80 -6.85 17.11
C ASP A 127 5.21 -6.34 16.75
N LEU A 128 6.08 -6.20 17.75
CA LEU A 128 7.51 -5.90 17.58
C LEU A 128 8.16 -6.87 16.59
N GLY A 129 8.82 -6.36 15.55
CA GLY A 129 9.51 -7.17 14.54
C GLY A 129 8.57 -8.04 13.69
N SER A 130 7.29 -7.69 13.60
CA SER A 130 6.34 -8.43 12.77
C SER A 130 6.72 -8.39 11.29
N CYS A 131 6.58 -9.53 10.62
CA CYS A 131 6.91 -9.73 9.20
C CYS A 131 8.36 -9.39 8.83
N MET A 132 9.29 -9.28 9.79
CA MET A 132 10.70 -9.05 9.48
C MET A 132 11.32 -10.28 8.81
N SER A 133 12.20 -10.05 7.84
CA SER A 133 12.94 -11.09 7.12
C SER A 133 14.44 -11.09 7.45
N GLY A 134 14.92 -10.05 8.14
CA GLY A 134 16.31 -9.94 8.54
C GLY A 134 16.59 -8.74 9.44
N GLY A 135 17.85 -8.59 9.85
CA GLY A 135 18.30 -7.54 10.77
C GLY A 135 18.20 -7.92 12.25
N LEU A 136 18.51 -6.95 13.11
CA LEU A 136 18.59 -7.12 14.56
C LEU A 136 17.76 -6.05 15.29
N ILE A 137 16.85 -6.47 16.16
CA ILE A 137 16.09 -5.59 17.03
C ILE A 137 16.46 -5.91 18.48
N VAL A 138 16.82 -4.90 19.28
CA VAL A 138 17.15 -5.03 20.70
C VAL A 138 16.28 -4.09 21.51
N VAL A 139 15.52 -4.63 22.47
CA VAL A 139 14.66 -3.86 23.36
C VAL A 139 15.11 -4.08 24.79
N ARG A 140 15.40 -3.00 25.53
CA ARG A 140 15.65 -3.02 26.97
C ARG A 140 14.39 -2.59 27.69
N GLY A 141 13.64 -3.55 28.22
CA GLY A 141 12.30 -3.35 28.74
C GLY A 141 11.30 -4.33 28.12
N ASN A 142 10.04 -4.17 28.50
CA ASN A 142 8.99 -5.10 28.09
C ASN A 142 8.57 -4.88 26.63
N ALA A 143 8.08 -5.94 25.99
CA ALA A 143 7.43 -5.88 24.69
C ALA A 143 6.00 -6.44 24.75
N GLY A 144 5.14 -5.98 23.86
CA GLY A 144 3.73 -6.36 23.83
C GLY A 144 3.46 -7.77 23.29
N LEU A 145 2.24 -7.99 22.82
CA LEU A 145 1.78 -9.25 22.25
C LEU A 145 2.47 -9.52 20.90
N ARG A 146 2.53 -10.80 20.48
CA ARG A 146 2.94 -11.23 19.13
C ARG A 146 4.30 -10.69 18.67
N VAL A 147 5.27 -10.61 19.58
CA VAL A 147 6.66 -10.32 19.22
C VAL A 147 7.12 -11.31 18.13
N GLY A 148 7.67 -10.80 17.03
CA GLY A 148 8.10 -11.61 15.88
C GLY A 148 6.96 -12.26 15.09
N GLY A 149 5.73 -11.75 15.17
CA GLY A 149 4.59 -12.29 14.43
C GLY A 149 4.86 -12.33 12.92
N GLY A 150 4.75 -13.51 12.30
CA GLY A 150 4.99 -13.70 10.87
C GLY A 150 6.45 -13.48 10.42
N MET A 151 7.43 -13.42 11.33
CA MET A 151 8.83 -13.24 10.93
C MET A 151 9.36 -14.45 10.16
N SER A 152 10.14 -14.20 9.11
CA SER A 152 10.78 -15.24 8.27
C SER A 152 12.30 -15.28 8.44
N GLY A 153 12.88 -14.28 9.11
CA GLY A 153 14.31 -14.22 9.40
C GLY A 153 14.65 -13.09 10.36
N GLY A 154 15.95 -12.91 10.63
CA GLY A 154 16.44 -11.91 11.58
C GLY A 154 16.32 -12.31 13.04
N ILE A 155 16.63 -11.35 13.92
CA ILE A 155 16.80 -11.59 15.35
C ILE A 155 16.12 -10.48 16.15
N VAL A 156 15.26 -10.87 17.09
CA VAL A 156 14.67 -9.96 18.09
C VAL A 156 15.20 -10.34 19.47
N VAL A 157 15.71 -9.39 20.22
CA VAL A 157 16.19 -9.57 21.59
C VAL A 157 15.39 -8.65 22.51
N VAL A 158 14.74 -9.23 23.52
CA VAL A 158 13.97 -8.48 24.53
C VAL A 158 14.56 -8.78 25.90
N ASP A 159 15.11 -7.75 26.54
CA ASP A 159 15.55 -7.75 27.93
C ASP A 159 14.41 -7.26 28.83
N GLY A 160 13.42 -8.13 29.02
CA GLY A 160 12.18 -7.84 29.72
C GLY A 160 11.10 -8.90 29.47
N ASP A 161 9.90 -8.63 29.96
CA ASP A 161 8.74 -9.50 29.76
C ASP A 161 8.12 -9.29 28.36
N ILE A 162 7.63 -10.36 27.75
CA ILE A 162 6.89 -10.31 26.49
C ILE A 162 5.43 -10.71 26.67
N GLY A 163 4.57 -10.24 25.77
CA GLY A 163 3.16 -10.60 25.73
C GLY A 163 2.86 -11.98 25.14
N ASN A 164 1.58 -12.32 25.02
CA ASN A 164 1.10 -13.60 24.50
C ASN A 164 1.41 -13.77 23.00
N ASP A 165 1.37 -15.04 22.57
CA ASP A 165 1.56 -15.48 21.19
C ASP A 165 2.89 -15.07 20.54
N PRO A 166 4.05 -15.16 21.23
CA PRO A 166 5.34 -14.83 20.63
C PRO A 166 5.67 -15.75 19.46
N GLY A 167 6.13 -15.19 18.36
CA GLY A 167 6.46 -15.92 17.14
C GLY A 167 5.23 -16.46 16.39
N ALA A 168 4.02 -15.97 16.64
CA ALA A 168 2.82 -16.41 15.92
C ALA A 168 3.02 -16.36 14.39
N GLY A 169 2.94 -17.51 13.73
CA GLY A 169 3.14 -17.62 12.28
C GLY A 169 4.58 -17.42 11.80
N MET A 170 5.56 -17.44 12.69
CA MET A 170 6.99 -17.37 12.36
C MET A 170 7.42 -18.58 11.52
N THR A 171 8.17 -18.33 10.45
CA THR A 171 8.74 -19.37 9.56
C THR A 171 10.26 -19.42 9.62
N GLY A 172 10.91 -18.43 10.25
CA GLY A 172 12.36 -18.41 10.42
C GLY A 172 12.84 -17.21 11.26
N GLY A 173 14.14 -17.22 11.61
CA GLY A 173 14.77 -16.24 12.50
C GLY A 173 14.79 -16.70 13.97
N LYS A 174 15.06 -15.78 14.91
CA LYS A 174 15.13 -16.08 16.37
C LYS A 174 14.57 -14.94 17.22
N ILE A 175 13.86 -15.30 18.29
CA ILE A 175 13.41 -14.36 19.33
C ILE A 175 14.08 -14.76 20.65
N ILE A 176 14.90 -13.88 21.21
CA ILE A 176 15.60 -14.09 22.48
C ILE A 176 14.92 -13.26 23.55
N VAL A 177 14.59 -13.88 24.67
CA VAL A 177 13.87 -13.23 25.77
C VAL A 177 14.61 -13.47 27.08
N ASN A 178 14.99 -12.38 27.74
CA ASN A 178 15.49 -12.37 29.11
C ASN A 178 14.41 -11.83 30.06
N GLY A 179 13.42 -12.65 30.37
CA GLY A 179 12.27 -12.27 31.19
C GLY A 179 11.15 -13.31 31.11
N ARG A 180 9.93 -12.91 31.47
CA ARG A 180 8.77 -13.81 31.37
C ARG A 180 8.36 -13.97 29.92
N CYS A 181 8.43 -15.21 29.44
CA CYS A 181 7.92 -15.65 28.16
C CYS A 181 6.69 -16.55 28.37
N PRO A 182 5.50 -16.16 27.90
CA PRO A 182 4.34 -17.05 27.85
C PRO A 182 4.59 -18.28 26.96
N ASN A 183 3.68 -19.25 27.04
CA ASN A 183 3.74 -20.41 26.14
C ASN A 183 3.59 -19.92 24.69
N PRO A 184 4.50 -20.33 23.78
CA PRO A 184 4.39 -19.96 22.39
C PRO A 184 3.22 -20.69 21.70
N PRO A 185 2.72 -20.14 20.59
CA PRO A 185 1.69 -20.78 19.79
C PRO A 185 2.24 -22.00 19.03
N ASP A 186 1.34 -22.75 18.40
CA ASP A 186 1.71 -23.88 17.56
C ASP A 186 2.68 -23.46 16.45
N GLY A 187 3.68 -24.31 16.19
CA GLY A 187 4.70 -24.05 15.18
C GLY A 187 5.96 -23.35 15.71
N VAL A 188 6.01 -22.98 16.99
CA VAL A 188 7.15 -22.31 17.62
C VAL A 188 7.73 -23.14 18.76
N VAL A 189 9.05 -23.33 18.77
CA VAL A 189 9.77 -24.08 19.81
C VAL A 189 10.45 -23.10 20.75
N LEU A 190 10.27 -23.29 22.05
CA LEU A 190 11.00 -22.59 23.11
C LEU A 190 12.10 -23.50 23.65
N ARG A 191 13.34 -22.99 23.66
CA ARG A 191 14.50 -23.68 24.23
C ARG A 191 15.46 -22.69 24.93
N PRO A 192 16.37 -23.16 25.80
CA PRO A 192 17.48 -22.33 26.27
C PRO A 192 18.37 -21.86 25.10
N ILE A 193 18.94 -20.67 25.23
CA ILE A 193 19.97 -20.19 24.30
C ILE A 193 21.27 -20.98 24.47
N SER A 194 21.98 -21.28 23.37
CA SER A 194 23.30 -21.92 23.44
C SER A 194 24.43 -20.91 23.68
N GLU A 195 25.54 -21.36 24.29
CA GLU A 195 26.70 -20.50 24.56
C GLU A 195 27.31 -19.88 23.29
N ALA A 196 27.32 -20.62 22.18
CA ALA A 196 27.81 -20.13 20.88
C ALA A 196 26.91 -19.02 20.32
N GLU A 197 25.58 -19.23 20.32
CA GLU A 197 24.62 -18.21 19.89
C GLU A 197 24.71 -16.96 20.75
N LEU A 198 24.84 -17.13 22.07
CA LEU A 198 24.96 -16.02 23.00
C LEU A 198 26.24 -15.19 22.74
N ALA A 199 27.37 -15.85 22.47
CA ALA A 199 28.62 -15.19 22.14
C ALA A 199 28.53 -14.41 20.83
N ASP A 200 27.95 -15.01 19.79
CA ASP A 200 27.75 -14.37 18.49
C ASP A 200 26.80 -13.16 18.59
N LEU A 201 25.67 -13.32 19.29
CA LEU A 201 24.70 -12.24 19.49
C LEU A 201 25.27 -11.07 20.29
N ASN A 202 25.99 -11.33 21.39
CA ASN A 202 26.62 -10.26 22.16
C ASN A 202 27.67 -9.51 21.35
N LYS A 203 28.37 -10.21 20.45
CA LYS A 203 29.30 -9.59 19.51
C LYS A 203 28.58 -8.73 18.46
N ASP A 204 27.44 -9.19 17.92
CA ASP A 204 26.65 -8.43 16.94
C ASP A 204 25.95 -7.21 17.57
N ILE A 205 25.50 -7.35 18.82
CA ILE A 205 24.97 -6.23 19.60
C ILE A 205 26.06 -5.21 19.88
N ASN A 206 27.29 -5.64 20.14
CA ASN A 206 28.46 -4.79 20.33
C ASN A 206 28.18 -3.59 21.27
N ASP A 207 27.60 -3.86 22.43
CA ASP A 207 27.29 -2.86 23.44
C ASP A 207 27.98 -3.21 24.76
N GLU A 208 28.90 -2.37 25.21
CA GLU A 208 29.65 -2.61 26.45
C GLU A 208 28.76 -2.57 27.69
N ASN A 209 27.61 -1.90 27.62
CA ASN A 209 26.69 -1.72 28.74
C ASN A 209 25.55 -2.74 28.73
N PHE A 210 25.52 -3.66 27.78
CA PHE A 210 24.46 -4.66 27.67
C PHE A 210 24.95 -5.97 27.08
N GLN A 211 24.75 -7.04 27.83
CA GLN A 211 24.99 -8.40 27.38
C GLN A 211 23.76 -9.23 27.68
N ILE A 212 23.38 -10.07 26.73
CA ILE A 212 22.33 -11.08 26.89
C ILE A 212 22.77 -12.05 28.00
N PRO A 213 21.96 -12.25 29.04
CA PRO A 213 22.23 -13.24 30.09
C PRO A 213 22.13 -14.68 29.60
N ASN A 214 22.87 -15.58 30.25
CA ASN A 214 22.95 -16.99 29.86
C ASN A 214 21.68 -17.81 30.14
N ASP A 215 20.78 -17.30 30.97
CA ASP A 215 19.48 -17.87 31.30
C ASP A 215 18.34 -17.42 30.36
N SER A 216 18.67 -16.64 29.33
CA SER A 216 17.71 -16.23 28.29
C SER A 216 17.14 -17.43 27.53
N VAL A 217 15.87 -17.33 27.15
CA VAL A 217 15.21 -18.32 26.29
C VAL A 217 15.24 -17.87 24.83
N CYS A 218 15.25 -18.84 23.93
CA CYS A 218 15.23 -18.66 22.48
C CYS A 218 13.96 -19.32 21.93
N LEU A 219 13.18 -18.55 21.17
CA LEU A 219 12.09 -19.05 20.35
C LEU A 219 12.52 -19.13 18.89
N GLU A 220 12.19 -20.23 18.23
CA GLU A 220 12.45 -20.47 16.81
C GLU A 220 11.31 -21.24 16.14
N ALA A 221 11.20 -21.14 14.81
CA ALA A 221 10.21 -21.90 14.06
C ALA A 221 10.49 -23.40 14.15
N SER A 222 9.44 -24.19 14.36
CA SER A 222 9.50 -25.65 14.24
C SER A 222 9.53 -26.08 12.78
N ASP A 223 10.13 -27.23 12.49
CA ASP A 223 10.19 -27.81 11.12
C ASP A 223 8.81 -28.18 10.54
N LEU A 224 7.72 -28.08 11.34
CA LEU A 224 6.34 -28.39 10.94
C LEU A 224 5.71 -27.21 10.18
N SER A 225 6.27 -26.85 9.03
CA SER A 225 5.69 -25.84 8.14
C SER A 225 4.64 -26.47 7.19
N ASN A 226 3.48 -26.83 7.73
CA ASN A 226 2.30 -27.03 6.89
C ASN A 226 1.47 -25.75 6.90
N THR A 227 1.84 -24.78 6.06
CA THR A 227 0.89 -23.73 5.66
C THR A 227 -0.14 -24.41 4.75
N PRO A 228 -1.41 -24.57 5.18
CA PRO A 228 -2.41 -25.09 4.28
C PRO A 228 -2.53 -24.12 3.11
N THR A 229 -2.29 -24.62 1.89
CA THR A 229 -2.66 -23.92 0.67
C THR A 229 -4.18 -23.74 0.71
N LYS A 230 -4.65 -22.55 1.10
CA LYS A 230 -6.05 -22.18 0.95
C LYS A 230 -6.35 -22.08 -0.54
N GLU A 231 -7.31 -22.86 -1.01
CA GLU A 231 -7.95 -22.56 -2.30
C GLU A 231 -8.64 -21.20 -2.14
N ARG A 232 -8.18 -20.21 -2.92
CA ARG A 232 -8.81 -18.89 -2.94
C ARG A 232 -10.16 -19.01 -3.64
N VAL A 233 -11.22 -18.58 -2.97
CA VAL A 233 -12.55 -18.49 -3.59
C VAL A 233 -12.53 -17.30 -4.54
N VAL A 234 -12.54 -17.58 -5.84
CA VAL A 234 -12.62 -16.55 -6.89
C VAL A 234 -14.09 -16.25 -7.17
N SER A 235 -14.39 -15.00 -7.54
CA SER A 235 -15.69 -14.65 -8.10
C SER A 235 -16.01 -15.54 -9.30
N ALA A 236 -17.27 -15.97 -9.43
CA ALA A 236 -17.71 -16.89 -10.48
C ALA A 236 -18.32 -16.17 -11.71
N GLY A 237 -18.28 -14.84 -11.78
CA GLY A 237 -18.91 -14.04 -12.84
C GLY A 237 -17.92 -13.42 -13.83
N ASP A 238 -18.43 -12.95 -14.97
CA ASP A 238 -17.65 -12.37 -16.07
C ASP A 238 -18.36 -11.17 -16.77
N LEU A 239 -19.31 -10.51 -16.09
CA LEU A 239 -20.15 -9.41 -16.61
C LEU A 239 -20.95 -9.73 -17.90
N SER A 240 -20.93 -10.97 -18.39
CA SER A 240 -21.59 -11.37 -19.65
C SER A 240 -23.11 -11.16 -19.64
N MET A 241 -23.73 -11.27 -18.47
CA MET A 241 -25.17 -11.08 -18.28
C MET A 241 -25.58 -9.62 -18.06
N ILE A 242 -24.67 -8.67 -18.26
CA ILE A 242 -24.96 -7.23 -18.32
C ILE A 242 -24.80 -6.78 -19.77
N GLY A 243 -25.80 -6.09 -20.32
CA GLY A 243 -25.82 -5.57 -21.68
C GLY A 243 -25.78 -4.04 -21.74
N LEU A 244 -25.22 -3.53 -22.84
CA LEU A 244 -25.15 -2.11 -23.16
C LEU A 244 -26.26 -1.68 -24.13
N VAL A 245 -27.07 -0.72 -23.72
CA VAL A 245 -28.18 -0.16 -24.51
C VAL A 245 -27.98 1.33 -24.77
N PRO A 246 -28.37 1.83 -25.96
CA PRO A 246 -28.38 3.26 -26.23
C PRO A 246 -29.45 3.95 -25.37
N THR A 247 -29.26 5.25 -25.17
CA THR A 247 -30.31 6.13 -24.64
C THR A 247 -31.09 6.74 -25.82
N ASN A 248 -31.55 7.99 -25.70
CA ASN A 248 -32.33 8.66 -26.76
C ASN A 248 -31.47 9.25 -27.89
N ASN A 249 -30.16 9.02 -27.88
CA ASN A 249 -29.25 9.57 -28.88
C ASN A 249 -29.30 8.75 -30.18
N SER A 250 -29.15 9.44 -31.32
CA SER A 250 -28.88 8.76 -32.59
C SER A 250 -27.47 8.17 -32.59
N ARG A 251 -27.31 7.02 -33.26
CA ARG A 251 -25.99 6.43 -33.49
C ARG A 251 -25.05 7.40 -34.20
N ASN A 252 -23.80 7.48 -33.74
CA ASN A 252 -22.76 8.26 -34.42
C ASN A 252 -22.21 7.49 -35.62
N MET A 253 -21.73 8.23 -36.62
CA MET A 253 -21.11 7.61 -37.80
C MET A 253 -19.86 6.82 -37.41
N PRO A 254 -19.54 5.68 -38.06
CA PRO A 254 -18.41 4.81 -37.66
C PRO A 254 -17.02 5.46 -37.67
N TYR A 255 -16.88 6.59 -38.38
CA TYR A 255 -15.63 7.36 -38.45
C TYR A 255 -15.58 8.54 -37.47
N ALA A 256 -16.63 8.76 -36.68
CA ALA A 256 -16.66 9.83 -35.69
C ALA A 256 -15.65 9.52 -34.59
N THR A 257 -14.77 10.47 -34.27
CA THR A 257 -13.83 10.32 -33.16
C THR A 257 -14.59 10.31 -31.84
N CYS A 258 -14.22 9.41 -30.93
CA CYS A 258 -14.74 9.38 -29.56
C CYS A 258 -13.59 9.62 -28.58
N ASP A 259 -13.87 10.34 -27.50
CA ASP A 259 -12.93 10.54 -26.41
C ASP A 259 -13.00 9.36 -25.43
N THR A 260 -11.91 8.61 -25.31
CA THR A 260 -11.79 7.47 -24.38
C THR A 260 -10.95 7.80 -23.16
N VAL A 261 -10.45 9.03 -23.05
CA VAL A 261 -9.49 9.40 -22.01
C VAL A 261 -10.19 9.56 -20.67
N ALA A 262 -9.64 8.95 -19.62
CA ALA A 262 -10.01 9.22 -18.24
C ALA A 262 -8.91 10.02 -17.55
N LEU A 263 -9.26 11.11 -16.86
CA LEU A 263 -8.34 11.91 -16.07
C LEU A 263 -8.45 11.51 -14.60
N LEU A 264 -7.29 11.31 -13.95
CA LEU A 264 -7.18 10.93 -12.54
C LEU A 264 -6.35 11.93 -11.76
N GLY A 265 -6.74 12.14 -10.50
CA GLY A 265 -6.08 13.08 -9.61
C GLY A 265 -6.17 14.49 -10.18
N GLU A 266 -7.37 15.06 -10.27
CA GLU A 266 -7.51 16.49 -10.54
C GLU A 266 -7.72 17.23 -9.21
N ARG A 267 -6.65 17.85 -8.68
CA ARG A 267 -6.67 18.64 -7.44
C ARG A 267 -6.46 20.12 -7.75
N SER A 268 -7.40 20.71 -8.49
CA SER A 268 -7.55 22.17 -8.75
C SER A 268 -6.30 23.01 -8.41
N GLU A 269 -5.33 23.07 -9.34
CA GLU A 269 -4.04 23.82 -9.33
C GLU A 269 -2.84 23.24 -8.53
N SER A 270 -2.98 22.13 -7.79
CA SER A 270 -1.93 21.62 -6.90
C SER A 270 -1.19 20.35 -7.35
N ASN A 271 -1.56 19.78 -8.50
CA ASN A 271 -1.02 18.50 -8.94
C ASN A 271 -0.97 18.35 -10.46
N THR A 272 -0.35 17.25 -10.92
CA THR A 272 -0.29 16.86 -12.32
C THR A 272 -1.27 15.71 -12.53
N PRO A 273 -2.45 15.95 -13.15
CA PRO A 273 -3.40 14.89 -13.44
C PRO A 273 -2.76 13.83 -14.35
N ILE A 274 -3.13 12.58 -14.13
CA ILE A 274 -2.70 11.47 -14.98
C ILE A 274 -3.82 11.17 -15.96
N ALA A 275 -3.49 11.25 -17.24
CA ALA A 275 -4.36 10.82 -18.32
C ALA A 275 -4.19 9.31 -18.55
N LEU A 276 -5.32 8.60 -18.53
CA LEU A 276 -5.42 7.23 -18.98
C LEU A 276 -6.05 7.24 -20.39
N PRO A 277 -5.28 6.94 -21.47
CA PRO A 277 -5.83 6.91 -22.83
C PRO A 277 -7.04 5.98 -22.98
N LEU A 278 -7.02 4.87 -22.27
CA LEU A 278 -8.18 4.03 -21.95
C LEU A 278 -8.45 4.13 -20.44
N PRO A 279 -9.69 4.03 -19.96
CA PRO A 279 -10.05 4.04 -18.53
C PRO A 279 -9.62 2.72 -17.84
N LEU A 280 -8.33 2.40 -17.92
CA LEU A 280 -7.75 1.10 -17.65
C LEU A 280 -6.34 1.24 -17.05
N PHE A 281 -6.05 0.46 -16.02
CA PHE A 281 -4.72 0.15 -15.54
C PHE A 281 -4.47 -1.35 -15.71
N PRO A 282 -3.66 -1.76 -16.70
CA PRO A 282 -3.19 -3.14 -16.71
C PRO A 282 -2.23 -3.36 -15.53
N VAL A 283 -2.40 -4.47 -14.84
CA VAL A 283 -1.60 -4.85 -13.67
C VAL A 283 -0.54 -5.87 -14.10
N ILE A 284 0.74 -5.57 -13.83
CA ILE A 284 1.88 -6.44 -14.19
C ILE A 284 2.88 -6.54 -13.04
N GLN A 285 3.65 -7.63 -13.00
CA GLN A 285 4.65 -7.84 -11.93
C GLN A 285 5.90 -6.97 -12.09
N ASP A 286 6.42 -6.81 -13.30
CA ASP A 286 7.68 -6.08 -13.55
C ASP A 286 7.55 -5.17 -14.78
N GLY A 287 7.72 -3.85 -14.57
CA GLY A 287 7.69 -2.83 -15.62
C GLY A 287 8.82 -2.96 -16.65
N ASN A 288 9.87 -3.75 -16.39
CA ASN A 288 10.91 -4.07 -17.37
C ASN A 288 10.36 -4.73 -18.64
N LEU A 289 9.23 -5.45 -18.53
CA LEU A 289 8.47 -6.00 -19.67
C LEU A 289 8.15 -4.91 -20.71
N LEU A 290 7.87 -3.69 -20.24
CA LEU A 290 7.50 -2.54 -21.05
C LEU A 290 8.72 -1.71 -21.54
N ALA A 291 9.84 -1.77 -20.81
CA ALA A 291 11.04 -0.98 -21.11
C ALA A 291 11.99 -1.67 -22.10
N ASN A 292 12.20 -2.99 -21.97
CA ASN A 292 13.27 -3.70 -22.69
C ASN A 292 13.01 -3.90 -24.19
N ASN A 293 11.74 -3.91 -24.61
CA ASN A 293 11.35 -4.18 -26.00
C ASN A 293 11.29 -2.93 -26.91
N LYS A 294 11.62 -1.74 -26.36
CA LYS A 294 11.68 -0.47 -27.12
C LYS A 294 12.67 -0.49 -28.30
N LYS A 295 13.70 -1.36 -28.26
CA LYS A 295 14.78 -1.35 -29.26
C LYS A 295 14.38 -1.96 -30.61
N ASN A 296 13.30 -2.75 -30.69
CA ASN A 296 12.91 -3.45 -31.93
C ASN A 296 11.47 -3.18 -32.43
N ASN A 297 10.49 -2.88 -31.56
CA ASN A 297 9.08 -2.61 -31.93
C ASN A 297 8.41 -1.69 -30.89
N SER A 298 8.58 -0.37 -30.96
CA SER A 298 7.88 0.54 -30.03
C SER A 298 6.42 0.76 -30.41
N SER A 299 5.51 0.56 -29.46
CA SER A 299 4.08 0.88 -29.59
C SER A 299 3.73 2.14 -28.80
N LYS A 300 3.22 3.16 -29.50
CA LYS A 300 2.78 4.42 -28.87
C LYS A 300 1.65 4.21 -27.84
N VAL A 301 0.82 3.18 -28.04
CA VAL A 301 -0.28 2.88 -27.12
C VAL A 301 0.28 2.40 -25.78
N VAL A 302 1.25 1.49 -25.80
CA VAL A 302 1.91 1.01 -24.57
C VAL A 302 2.74 2.11 -23.92
N GLU A 303 3.45 2.92 -24.71
CA GLU A 303 4.29 4.02 -24.20
C GLU A 303 3.50 5.12 -23.48
N ASN A 304 2.23 5.31 -23.83
CA ASN A 304 1.38 6.35 -23.27
C ASN A 304 0.36 5.83 -22.24
N GLN A 305 0.09 4.53 -22.18
CA GLN A 305 -0.84 3.95 -21.21
C GLN A 305 -0.11 3.71 -19.87
N PRO A 306 -0.60 4.26 -18.74
CA PRO A 306 -0.13 3.92 -17.40
C PRO A 306 -0.52 2.50 -16.98
N PHE A 307 0.38 1.83 -16.24
CA PHE A 307 0.18 0.50 -15.66
C PHE A 307 0.26 0.57 -14.14
N ILE A 308 -0.35 -0.40 -13.45
CA ILE A 308 -0.02 -0.69 -12.05
C ILE A 308 1.06 -1.78 -12.06
N VAL A 309 2.15 -1.56 -11.37
CA VAL A 309 3.31 -2.46 -11.38
C VAL A 309 3.80 -2.77 -9.98
N HIS A 310 4.28 -3.99 -9.74
CA HIS A 310 4.87 -4.35 -8.45
C HIS A 310 6.35 -3.92 -8.36
N ASN A 311 7.08 -3.98 -9.48
CA ASN A 311 8.51 -3.70 -9.54
C ASN A 311 8.87 -2.88 -10.80
N ASN A 312 9.97 -2.12 -10.70
CA ASN A 312 10.59 -1.35 -11.79
C ASN A 312 9.60 -0.49 -12.62
N PRO A 313 8.84 0.42 -11.99
CA PRO A 313 7.91 1.30 -12.69
C PRO A 313 8.58 2.22 -13.71
N ARG A 314 7.87 2.48 -14.81
CA ARG A 314 8.15 3.66 -15.65
C ARG A 314 7.64 4.91 -14.94
N ASN A 315 8.05 6.07 -15.43
CA ASN A 315 7.65 7.38 -14.91
C ASN A 315 6.16 7.71 -15.00
N ILE A 316 5.39 6.95 -15.79
CA ILE A 316 3.94 7.09 -15.91
C ILE A 316 3.17 6.02 -15.14
N ASP A 317 3.85 4.99 -14.61
CA ASP A 317 3.22 3.84 -13.97
C ASP A 317 2.97 4.10 -12.48
N PHE A 318 1.97 3.41 -11.92
CA PHE A 318 1.71 3.38 -10.49
C PHE A 318 2.45 2.20 -9.86
N LEU A 319 3.18 2.47 -8.79
CA LEU A 319 3.75 1.41 -7.97
C LEU A 319 2.68 0.86 -7.03
N SER A 320 2.42 -0.44 -7.11
CA SER A 320 1.60 -1.17 -6.14
C SER A 320 2.45 -1.48 -4.91
N LEU A 321 2.11 -0.91 -3.76
CA LEU A 321 2.82 -1.09 -2.50
C LEU A 321 2.13 -2.18 -1.67
N HIS A 322 2.88 -3.24 -1.39
CA HIS A 322 2.50 -4.38 -0.56
C HIS A 322 3.56 -4.60 0.50
N ILE A 323 3.22 -5.35 1.54
CA ILE A 323 4.18 -5.72 2.59
C ILE A 323 5.48 -6.32 2.03
N ASP A 324 5.38 -7.10 0.95
CA ASP A 324 6.51 -7.80 0.33
C ASP A 324 7.49 -6.89 -0.42
N ASN A 325 7.07 -5.68 -0.82
CA ASN A 325 7.92 -4.75 -1.57
C ASN A 325 8.15 -3.40 -0.87
N LEU A 326 7.60 -3.18 0.33
CA LEU A 326 7.82 -1.94 1.10
C LEU A 326 9.31 -1.62 1.28
N VAL A 327 10.14 -2.65 1.48
CA VAL A 327 11.61 -2.52 1.66
C VAL A 327 12.28 -1.90 0.43
N HIS A 328 11.72 -2.09 -0.76
CA HIS A 328 12.22 -1.57 -2.04
C HIS A 328 11.51 -0.27 -2.48
N ALA A 329 10.55 0.22 -1.69
CA ALA A 329 9.77 1.40 -2.04
C ALA A 329 10.65 2.64 -2.25
N THR A 330 11.71 2.81 -1.46
CA THR A 330 12.61 3.97 -1.59
C THR A 330 13.39 4.00 -2.91
N ASP A 331 13.64 2.86 -3.54
CA ASP A 331 14.34 2.79 -4.83
C ASP A 331 13.42 3.12 -6.02
N THR A 332 12.11 2.97 -5.83
CA THR A 332 11.13 2.92 -6.92
C THR A 332 10.10 4.06 -6.86
N LEU A 333 9.78 4.59 -5.68
CA LEU A 333 8.76 5.64 -5.52
C LEU A 333 9.15 6.97 -6.17
N SER A 334 10.43 7.32 -6.17
CA SER A 334 10.88 8.58 -6.77
C SER A 334 10.69 8.59 -8.30
N SER A 335 10.72 7.42 -8.92
CA SER A 335 10.68 7.25 -10.38
C SER A 335 9.32 6.90 -10.96
N CYS A 336 8.29 6.60 -10.15
CA CYS A 336 6.94 6.26 -10.64
C CYS A 336 6.04 7.49 -10.84
N GLY A 337 4.94 7.32 -11.57
CA GLY A 337 3.92 8.34 -11.79
C GLY A 337 2.91 8.48 -10.65
N GLY A 338 2.70 7.42 -9.88
CA GLY A 338 1.82 7.40 -8.70
C GLY A 338 2.04 6.17 -7.83
N ALA A 339 1.25 6.02 -6.77
CA ALA A 339 1.31 4.85 -5.89
C ALA A 339 -0.08 4.34 -5.52
N LEU A 340 -0.26 3.03 -5.49
CA LEU A 340 -1.46 2.37 -4.98
C LEU A 340 -1.04 1.51 -3.78
N ILE A 341 -1.57 1.80 -2.60
CA ILE A 341 -1.24 1.05 -1.38
C ILE A 341 -2.30 -0.02 -1.18
N ASP A 342 -1.87 -1.28 -1.16
CA ASP A 342 -2.76 -2.41 -0.91
C ASP A 342 -2.98 -2.59 0.59
N MET A 343 -4.18 -2.22 1.03
CA MET A 343 -4.60 -2.31 2.42
C MET A 343 -4.95 -3.73 2.84
N THR A 344 -5.16 -4.65 1.88
CA THR A 344 -5.58 -6.04 2.16
C THR A 344 -4.50 -6.81 2.91
N GLY A 345 -3.24 -6.60 2.53
CA GLY A 345 -2.07 -7.26 3.13
C GLY A 345 -1.40 -6.48 4.26
N MET A 346 -1.86 -5.25 4.55
CA MET A 346 -1.30 -4.41 5.60
C MET A 346 -1.95 -4.68 6.95
N PRO A 347 -1.25 -4.47 8.08
CA PRO A 347 -1.88 -4.50 9.39
C PRO A 347 -2.97 -3.43 9.50
N SER A 348 -3.95 -3.68 10.36
CA SER A 348 -4.97 -2.66 10.68
C SER A 348 -4.28 -1.47 11.35
N MET A 349 -4.48 -0.29 10.76
CA MET A 349 -3.92 0.96 11.25
C MET A 349 -5.04 1.92 11.63
N ASN A 350 -4.81 2.71 12.67
CA ASN A 350 -5.65 3.86 12.97
C ASN A 350 -5.30 5.05 12.04
N ALA A 351 -6.09 6.13 12.11
CA ALA A 351 -5.90 7.28 11.23
C ALA A 351 -4.51 7.94 11.35
N GLU A 352 -3.94 8.06 12.55
CA GLU A 352 -2.61 8.66 12.74
C GLU A 352 -1.51 7.77 12.13
N GLU A 353 -1.65 6.45 12.25
CA GLU A 353 -0.71 5.49 11.68
C GLU A 353 -0.75 5.53 10.14
N ILE A 354 -1.94 5.62 9.53
CA ILE A 354 -2.10 5.78 8.09
C ILE A 354 -1.52 7.13 7.63
N ASP A 355 -1.80 8.22 8.36
CA ASP A 355 -1.22 9.53 8.06
C ASP A 355 0.32 9.50 8.13
N GLY A 356 0.90 8.81 9.12
CA GLY A 356 2.34 8.57 9.24
C GLY A 356 2.92 7.84 8.04
N MET A 357 2.28 6.74 7.64
CA MET A 357 2.66 5.97 6.46
C MET A 357 2.62 6.83 5.20
N LEU A 358 1.53 7.57 5.01
CA LEU A 358 1.34 8.44 3.87
C LEU A 358 2.36 9.58 3.82
N VAL A 359 2.69 10.21 4.95
CA VAL A 359 3.75 11.22 4.99
C VAL A 359 5.09 10.61 4.57
N ALA A 360 5.44 9.43 5.07
CA ALA A 360 6.68 8.77 4.71
C ALA A 360 6.73 8.41 3.21
N ILE A 361 5.71 7.73 2.69
CA ILE A 361 5.61 7.32 1.28
C ILE A 361 5.59 8.55 0.36
N ARG A 362 4.75 9.54 0.66
CA ARG A 362 4.60 10.73 -0.20
C ARG A 362 5.80 11.65 -0.16
N SER A 363 6.62 11.60 0.89
CA SER A 363 7.93 12.28 0.92
C SER A 363 8.92 11.69 -0.09
N LEU A 364 8.76 10.41 -0.44
CA LEU A 364 9.58 9.73 -1.45
C LEU A 364 8.97 9.86 -2.85
N LEU A 365 7.64 9.78 -2.95
CA LEU A 365 6.90 9.86 -4.20
C LEU A 365 6.86 11.28 -4.81
N GLY A 366 6.61 12.29 -3.96
CA GLY A 366 6.20 13.65 -4.35
C GLY A 366 4.73 13.92 -4.00
N LEU A 367 4.40 15.15 -3.55
CA LEU A 367 3.00 15.49 -3.20
C LEU A 367 2.10 15.61 -4.42
N GLU A 368 2.69 16.09 -5.52
CA GLU A 368 2.01 16.39 -6.77
C GLU A 368 1.57 15.12 -7.49
N LYS A 369 2.16 13.97 -7.17
CA LYS A 369 1.80 12.70 -7.77
C LYS A 369 0.55 12.11 -7.10
N PRO A 370 -0.31 11.46 -7.89
CA PRO A 370 -1.49 10.80 -7.36
C PRO A 370 -1.14 9.57 -6.53
N PHE A 371 -1.98 9.29 -5.55
CA PHE A 371 -1.90 8.09 -4.72
C PHE A 371 -3.29 7.59 -4.35
N GLY A 372 -3.38 6.34 -3.93
CA GLY A 372 -4.63 5.78 -3.48
C GLY A 372 -4.50 4.48 -2.70
N PHE A 373 -5.66 3.94 -2.36
CA PHE A 373 -5.79 2.68 -1.63
C PHE A 373 -6.48 1.62 -2.48
N SER A 374 -6.12 0.36 -2.27
CA SER A 374 -6.91 -0.79 -2.70
C SER A 374 -7.29 -1.67 -1.51
N ASP A 375 -8.50 -2.22 -1.54
CA ASP A 375 -8.99 -3.21 -0.56
C ASP A 375 -10.12 -4.02 -1.20
N GLY A 376 -10.47 -5.15 -0.58
CA GLY A 376 -11.54 -6.03 -1.03
C GLY A 376 -12.92 -5.38 -1.01
N VAL A 377 -13.80 -5.80 -1.93
CA VAL A 377 -15.19 -5.36 -2.00
C VAL A 377 -15.98 -5.56 -0.70
N GLY A 378 -15.63 -6.58 0.08
CA GLY A 378 -16.17 -6.83 1.42
C GLY A 378 -15.88 -5.72 2.43
N ARG A 379 -14.89 -4.86 2.16
CA ARG A 379 -14.50 -3.70 2.99
C ARG A 379 -14.74 -2.35 2.31
N ILE A 380 -15.60 -2.30 1.29
CA ILE A 380 -15.83 -1.10 0.47
C ILE A 380 -16.20 0.19 1.25
N GLU A 381 -16.90 0.08 2.38
CA GLU A 381 -17.21 1.23 3.24
C GLU A 381 -15.95 1.76 3.94
N SER A 382 -15.09 0.86 4.43
CA SER A 382 -13.81 1.22 5.06
C SER A 382 -12.84 1.80 4.04
N LEU A 383 -12.77 1.21 2.84
CA LEU A 383 -11.92 1.70 1.74
C LEU A 383 -12.27 3.14 1.37
N HIS A 384 -13.54 3.41 1.06
CA HIS A 384 -13.95 4.75 0.61
C HIS A 384 -13.91 5.77 1.75
N SER A 385 -14.33 5.43 2.97
CA SER A 385 -14.27 6.36 4.10
C SER A 385 -12.82 6.73 4.47
N SER A 386 -11.91 5.75 4.43
CA SER A 386 -10.47 5.98 4.64
C SER A 386 -9.86 6.82 3.52
N ALA A 387 -10.13 6.48 2.26
CA ALA A 387 -9.65 7.24 1.09
C ALA A 387 -10.12 8.71 1.12
N ALA A 388 -11.38 8.94 1.50
CA ALA A 388 -11.92 10.29 1.69
C ALA A 388 -11.23 11.05 2.84
N TYR A 389 -11.06 10.41 4.01
CA TYR A 389 -10.42 11.03 5.17
C TYR A 389 -8.96 11.43 4.88
N HIS A 390 -8.22 10.56 4.21
CA HIS A 390 -6.80 10.76 3.88
C HIS A 390 -6.57 11.51 2.56
N ASN A 391 -7.64 11.99 1.91
CA ASN A 391 -7.58 12.76 0.67
C ASN A 391 -6.82 12.04 -0.47
N CYS A 392 -7.09 10.74 -0.65
CA CYS A 392 -6.58 9.94 -1.77
C CYS A 392 -7.17 10.41 -3.10
N ASP A 393 -6.43 10.26 -4.20
CA ASP A 393 -6.95 10.54 -5.55
C ASP A 393 -7.79 9.40 -6.08
N ILE A 394 -7.43 8.17 -5.71
CA ILE A 394 -8.10 6.97 -6.20
C ILE A 394 -8.38 5.98 -5.06
N ALA A 395 -9.48 5.25 -5.19
CA ALA A 395 -9.82 4.11 -4.35
C ALA A 395 -10.21 2.93 -5.23
N VAL A 396 -9.47 1.83 -5.14
CA VAL A 396 -9.61 0.65 -6.01
C VAL A 396 -10.24 -0.50 -5.25
N CYS A 397 -11.48 -0.84 -5.60
CA CYS A 397 -12.18 -1.99 -5.04
C CYS A 397 -11.72 -3.29 -5.71
N VAL A 398 -11.12 -4.21 -4.96
CA VAL A 398 -10.73 -5.53 -5.47
C VAL A 398 -11.91 -6.50 -5.37
N ILE A 399 -12.35 -7.06 -6.49
CA ILE A 399 -13.46 -8.02 -6.52
C ILE A 399 -13.03 -9.39 -5.99
N GLU A 400 -11.81 -9.82 -6.31
CA GLU A 400 -11.25 -11.10 -5.90
C GLU A 400 -10.71 -11.06 -4.46
N ASP A 401 -11.62 -10.88 -3.50
CA ASP A 401 -11.31 -10.71 -2.08
C ASP A 401 -11.74 -11.89 -1.19
N GLU A 402 -12.01 -13.04 -1.81
CA GLU A 402 -12.47 -14.28 -1.16
C GLU A 402 -13.89 -14.22 -0.55
N THR A 403 -14.64 -13.12 -0.72
CA THR A 403 -16.02 -13.03 -0.23
C THR A 403 -17.03 -13.79 -1.11
N GLY A 404 -16.65 -14.07 -2.37
CA GLY A 404 -17.53 -14.66 -3.38
C GLY A 404 -18.57 -13.68 -3.96
N ILE A 405 -18.44 -12.37 -3.69
CA ILE A 405 -19.27 -11.34 -4.32
C ILE A 405 -18.93 -11.26 -5.81
N SER A 406 -19.93 -11.46 -6.67
CA SER A 406 -19.74 -11.34 -8.12
C SER A 406 -19.59 -9.89 -8.58
N GLU A 407 -19.03 -9.69 -9.78
CA GLU A 407 -18.85 -8.38 -10.41
C GLU A 407 -20.19 -7.65 -10.55
N ALA A 408 -21.27 -8.35 -10.86
CA ALA A 408 -22.60 -7.75 -10.95
C ALA A 408 -23.14 -7.33 -9.57
N ALA A 409 -22.88 -8.13 -8.53
CA ALA A 409 -23.31 -7.86 -7.16
C ALA A 409 -22.48 -6.75 -6.48
N SER A 410 -21.25 -6.53 -6.93
CA SER A 410 -20.37 -5.47 -6.41
C SER A 410 -20.80 -4.07 -6.84
N LEU A 411 -21.31 -3.89 -8.07
CA LEU A 411 -21.69 -2.58 -8.60
C LEU A 411 -22.59 -1.76 -7.66
N PRO A 412 -23.71 -2.28 -7.12
CA PRO A 412 -24.55 -1.52 -6.20
C PRO A 412 -23.90 -1.31 -4.83
N LEU A 413 -22.95 -2.15 -4.40
CA LEU A 413 -22.20 -1.97 -3.15
C LEU A 413 -21.24 -0.77 -3.31
N ILE A 414 -20.43 -0.79 -4.36
CA ILE A 414 -19.48 0.28 -4.68
C ILE A 414 -20.24 1.59 -4.88
N GLY A 415 -21.26 1.61 -5.75
CA GLY A 415 -22.00 2.84 -6.04
C GLY A 415 -22.71 3.47 -4.83
N ARG A 416 -23.16 2.67 -3.86
CA ARG A 416 -23.70 3.21 -2.60
C ARG A 416 -22.61 3.83 -1.73
N SER A 417 -21.51 3.12 -1.54
CA SER A 417 -20.38 3.61 -0.74
C SER A 417 -19.75 4.87 -1.36
N THR A 418 -19.62 4.93 -2.69
CA THR A 418 -19.16 6.13 -3.41
C THR A 418 -20.06 7.33 -3.10
N LYS A 419 -21.39 7.13 -3.14
CA LYS A 419 -22.34 8.19 -2.85
C LYS A 419 -22.30 8.66 -1.38
N SER A 420 -22.13 7.75 -0.42
CA SER A 420 -22.08 8.10 1.00
C SER A 420 -20.77 8.73 1.43
N ASN A 421 -19.64 8.24 0.89
CA ASN A 421 -18.32 8.54 1.42
C ASN A 421 -17.48 9.44 0.50
N LEU A 422 -17.64 9.36 -0.83
CA LEU A 422 -16.77 10.07 -1.80
C LEU A 422 -17.42 11.29 -2.45
N ALA A 423 -18.74 11.48 -2.33
CA ALA A 423 -19.49 12.49 -3.07
C ALA A 423 -19.03 13.96 -2.91
N ASN A 424 -18.32 14.29 -1.82
CA ASN A 424 -17.78 15.63 -1.54
C ASN A 424 -16.24 15.66 -1.57
N THR A 425 -15.62 14.68 -2.22
CA THR A 425 -14.17 14.54 -2.35
C THR A 425 -13.77 14.54 -3.82
N TYR A 426 -12.47 14.64 -4.10
CA TYR A 426 -11.92 14.42 -5.44
C TYR A 426 -11.50 12.96 -5.67
N THR A 427 -11.77 12.07 -4.73
CA THR A 427 -11.37 10.66 -4.81
C THR A 427 -12.21 9.94 -5.85
N GLU A 428 -11.56 9.42 -6.88
CA GLU A 428 -12.19 8.65 -7.95
C GLU A 428 -12.22 7.16 -7.60
N SER A 429 -13.37 6.52 -7.83
CA SER A 429 -13.58 5.09 -7.54
C SER A 429 -13.25 4.25 -8.77
N GLY A 430 -12.41 3.23 -8.58
CA GLY A 430 -12.07 2.22 -9.59
C GLY A 430 -12.32 0.81 -9.08
N VAL A 431 -12.21 -0.18 -9.97
CA VAL A 431 -12.40 -1.60 -9.64
C VAL A 431 -11.23 -2.42 -10.16
N SER A 432 -10.83 -3.47 -9.44
CA SER A 432 -9.88 -4.48 -9.90
C SER A 432 -10.58 -5.81 -10.14
N ILE A 433 -10.43 -6.35 -11.35
CA ILE A 433 -10.93 -7.65 -11.80
C ILE A 433 -9.75 -8.56 -12.15
N GLY A 434 -9.84 -9.88 -11.90
CA GLY A 434 -8.71 -10.80 -12.12
C GLY A 434 -8.67 -11.47 -13.49
N PHE A 435 -9.39 -10.92 -14.47
CA PHE A 435 -9.30 -11.34 -15.87
C PHE A 435 -9.03 -10.14 -16.77
N SER A 436 -8.45 -10.38 -17.95
CA SER A 436 -8.17 -9.31 -18.91
C SER A 436 -9.46 -8.70 -19.43
N ALA A 437 -9.64 -7.40 -19.22
CA ALA A 437 -10.85 -6.69 -19.63
C ALA A 437 -11.00 -6.65 -21.16
N SER A 438 -12.24 -6.77 -21.63
CA SER A 438 -12.65 -6.39 -22.99
C SER A 438 -13.17 -4.94 -23.05
N ALA A 439 -13.36 -4.39 -24.26
CA ALA A 439 -13.94 -3.06 -24.42
C ALA A 439 -15.38 -2.98 -23.90
N ASP A 440 -16.12 -4.09 -24.00
CA ASP A 440 -17.47 -4.24 -23.47
C ASP A 440 -17.47 -4.18 -21.93
N ASP A 441 -16.48 -4.81 -21.27
CA ASP A 441 -16.32 -4.74 -19.81
C ASP A 441 -15.98 -3.33 -19.34
N LEU A 442 -15.02 -2.66 -20.01
CA LEU A 442 -14.67 -1.28 -19.72
C LEU A 442 -15.89 -0.36 -19.81
N ALA A 443 -16.67 -0.47 -20.89
CA ALA A 443 -17.87 0.33 -21.08
C ALA A 443 -18.94 0.03 -20.02
N LYS A 444 -19.14 -1.24 -19.62
CA LYS A 444 -20.09 -1.61 -18.56
C LYS A 444 -19.69 -1.04 -17.21
N LEU A 445 -18.42 -1.18 -16.84
CA LEU A 445 -17.90 -0.73 -15.54
C LEU A 445 -17.89 0.80 -15.47
N CYS A 446 -17.51 1.50 -16.55
CA CYS A 446 -17.62 2.95 -16.65
C CYS A 446 -19.07 3.42 -16.54
N ALA A 447 -20.00 2.76 -17.26
CA ALA A 447 -21.42 3.04 -17.16
C ALA A 447 -22.00 2.76 -15.75
N ALA A 448 -21.37 1.88 -14.96
CA ALA A 448 -21.74 1.64 -13.57
C ALA A 448 -21.31 2.77 -12.62
N GLY A 449 -20.52 3.74 -13.10
CA GLY A 449 -20.02 4.89 -12.34
C GLY A 449 -18.60 4.72 -11.79
N LEU A 450 -17.84 3.75 -12.30
CA LEU A 450 -16.42 3.58 -11.98
C LEU A 450 -15.58 4.38 -12.97
N LYS A 451 -14.59 5.14 -12.49
CA LYS A 451 -13.78 6.01 -13.36
C LYS A 451 -12.76 5.24 -14.20
N PHE A 452 -12.29 4.10 -13.69
CA PHE A 452 -11.31 3.25 -14.36
C PHE A 452 -11.39 1.79 -13.86
N VAL A 453 -10.74 0.89 -14.60
CA VAL A 453 -10.66 -0.54 -14.31
C VAL A 453 -9.20 -0.95 -14.16
N CYS A 454 -8.88 -1.78 -13.18
CA CYS A 454 -7.60 -2.49 -13.05
C CYS A 454 -7.82 -3.94 -13.47
N CYS A 455 -6.94 -4.50 -14.30
CA CYS A 455 -7.09 -5.89 -14.71
C CYS A 455 -5.77 -6.57 -15.04
N SER A 456 -5.79 -7.91 -15.05
CA SER A 456 -4.67 -8.70 -15.53
C SER A 456 -4.41 -8.47 -17.03
N ILE A 457 -3.16 -8.67 -17.44
CA ILE A 457 -2.79 -8.68 -18.86
C ILE A 457 -3.06 -10.05 -19.50
N PRO A 458 -3.36 -10.11 -20.81
CA PRO A 458 -3.62 -11.37 -21.50
C PRO A 458 -2.42 -12.32 -21.54
N ALA A 459 -1.20 -11.78 -21.58
CA ALA A 459 0.06 -12.53 -21.52
C ALA A 459 1.23 -11.59 -21.20
N ASP A 460 2.29 -12.12 -20.58
CA ASP A 460 3.57 -11.44 -20.32
C ASP A 460 4.41 -11.26 -21.61
N ASP A 461 3.80 -10.70 -22.65
CA ASP A 461 4.44 -10.42 -23.93
C ASP A 461 4.08 -9.01 -24.42
N TYR A 462 5.10 -8.23 -24.77
CA TYR A 462 4.95 -6.82 -25.16
C TYR A 462 4.04 -6.64 -26.39
N GLN A 463 4.16 -7.50 -27.40
CA GLN A 463 3.39 -7.36 -28.64
C GLN A 463 1.92 -7.73 -28.39
N ILE A 464 1.67 -8.79 -27.62
CA ILE A 464 0.31 -9.18 -27.24
C ILE A 464 -0.38 -8.05 -26.45
N ILE A 465 0.34 -7.41 -25.52
CA ILE A 465 -0.19 -6.24 -24.77
C ILE A 465 -0.48 -5.07 -25.72
N ALA A 466 0.43 -4.78 -26.65
CA ALA A 466 0.26 -3.68 -27.61
C ALA A 466 -0.97 -3.88 -28.53
N ASP A 467 -1.14 -5.11 -29.03
CA ASP A 467 -2.27 -5.48 -29.89
C ASP A 467 -3.59 -5.43 -29.09
N TRP A 468 -3.58 -5.94 -27.86
CA TRP A 468 -4.74 -5.90 -26.96
C TRP A 468 -5.19 -4.46 -26.66
N LEU A 469 -4.29 -3.58 -26.23
CA LEU A 469 -4.64 -2.17 -25.97
C LEU A 469 -5.14 -1.45 -27.23
N SER A 470 -4.55 -1.75 -28.40
CA SER A 470 -4.99 -1.16 -29.67
C SER A 470 -6.41 -1.60 -30.04
N ASN A 471 -6.71 -2.90 -29.87
CA ASN A 471 -8.03 -3.46 -30.12
C ASN A 471 -9.07 -2.90 -29.13
N LEU A 472 -8.72 -2.80 -27.84
CA LEU A 472 -9.59 -2.19 -26.83
C LEU A 472 -10.00 -0.77 -27.22
N HIS A 473 -9.06 0.06 -27.68
CA HIS A 473 -9.36 1.42 -28.10
C HIS A 473 -10.31 1.48 -29.30
N ALA A 474 -10.09 0.62 -30.30
CA ALA A 474 -10.95 0.55 -31.49
C ALA A 474 -12.38 0.09 -31.13
N GLU A 475 -12.50 -1.00 -30.37
CA GLU A 475 -13.79 -1.60 -30.00
C GLU A 475 -14.57 -0.72 -29.01
N LEU A 476 -13.88 -0.02 -28.10
CA LEU A 476 -14.51 0.92 -27.17
C LEU A 476 -15.06 2.12 -27.94
N SER A 477 -14.31 2.64 -28.91
CA SER A 477 -14.79 3.71 -29.80
C SER A 477 -16.01 3.27 -30.60
N GLU A 478 -16.00 2.07 -31.18
CA GLU A 478 -17.16 1.52 -31.89
C GLU A 478 -18.38 1.39 -30.96
N THR A 479 -18.15 0.96 -29.72
CA THR A 479 -19.21 0.85 -28.70
C THR A 479 -19.82 2.21 -28.38
N LEU A 480 -19.00 3.24 -28.13
CA LEU A 480 -19.49 4.60 -27.89
C LEU A 480 -20.26 5.14 -29.09
N GLN A 481 -19.75 4.95 -30.31
CA GLN A 481 -20.44 5.36 -31.53
C GLN A 481 -21.80 4.68 -31.69
N ARG A 482 -21.86 3.36 -31.46
CA ARG A 482 -23.10 2.56 -31.49
C ARG A 482 -24.13 3.08 -30.50
N LEU A 483 -23.68 3.51 -29.32
CA LEU A 483 -24.53 4.08 -28.27
C LEU A 483 -24.91 5.55 -28.53
N GLY A 484 -24.31 6.21 -29.53
CA GLY A 484 -24.52 7.62 -29.81
C GLY A 484 -23.86 8.55 -28.79
N LEU A 485 -22.69 8.16 -28.28
CA LEU A 485 -21.89 8.89 -27.29
C LEU A 485 -20.60 9.40 -27.93
N GLU A 486 -20.16 10.59 -27.52
CA GLU A 486 -18.93 11.23 -28.00
C GLU A 486 -17.74 11.04 -27.05
N SER A 487 -17.99 10.69 -25.78
CA SER A 487 -16.98 10.52 -24.74
C SER A 487 -17.35 9.37 -23.80
N ILE A 488 -16.33 8.72 -23.22
CA ILE A 488 -16.46 7.71 -22.17
C ILE A 488 -17.20 8.27 -20.94
N ASP A 489 -17.00 9.55 -20.61
CA ASP A 489 -17.64 10.21 -19.46
C ASP A 489 -19.17 10.39 -19.66
N ALA A 490 -19.67 10.20 -20.89
CA ALA A 490 -21.10 10.23 -21.18
C ALA A 490 -21.82 8.89 -20.88
N LEU A 491 -21.07 7.83 -20.56
CA LEU A 491 -21.65 6.56 -20.12
C LEU A 491 -22.31 6.73 -18.74
N SER A 492 -23.44 6.07 -18.56
CA SER A 492 -24.17 6.11 -17.30
C SER A 492 -24.94 4.83 -17.05
N ARG A 493 -25.49 4.70 -15.84
CA ARG A 493 -26.32 3.54 -15.47
C ARG A 493 -27.55 3.37 -16.37
N GLN A 494 -27.96 4.41 -17.10
CA GLN A 494 -29.05 4.32 -18.08
C GLN A 494 -28.70 3.41 -19.27
N ASN A 495 -27.41 3.30 -19.58
CA ASN A 495 -26.88 2.44 -20.64
C ASN A 495 -26.81 0.96 -20.24
N LEU A 496 -27.09 0.59 -18.99
CA LEU A 496 -26.97 -0.78 -18.52
C LEU A 496 -28.31 -1.51 -18.44
N ARG A 497 -28.35 -2.77 -18.88
CA ARG A 497 -29.45 -3.71 -18.64
C ARG A 497 -28.92 -5.05 -18.15
N ALA A 498 -29.65 -5.71 -17.27
CA ALA A 498 -29.43 -7.11 -16.97
C ALA A 498 -30.09 -7.97 -18.07
N LEU A 499 -29.39 -8.99 -18.53
CA LEU A 499 -29.87 -9.91 -19.57
C LEU A 499 -30.67 -11.09 -18.99
N ASP A 500 -30.49 -11.37 -17.70
CA ASP A 500 -31.23 -12.39 -16.96
C ASP A 500 -31.77 -11.86 -15.62
N TYR A 501 -32.64 -12.66 -15.01
CA TYR A 501 -33.29 -12.30 -13.74
C TYR A 501 -32.30 -12.27 -12.58
N GLU A 502 -31.34 -13.19 -12.54
CA GLU A 502 -30.37 -13.32 -11.44
C GLU A 502 -29.49 -12.08 -11.35
N THR A 503 -28.92 -11.64 -12.48
CA THR A 503 -28.12 -10.42 -12.57
C THR A 503 -28.94 -9.19 -12.20
N ALA A 504 -30.19 -9.10 -12.67
CA ALA A 504 -31.10 -8.01 -12.28
C ALA A 504 -31.36 -8.00 -10.76
N ALA A 505 -31.51 -9.19 -10.16
CA ALA A 505 -31.79 -9.34 -8.74
C ALA A 505 -30.63 -8.88 -7.86
N VAL A 506 -29.37 -9.17 -8.25
CA VAL A 506 -28.18 -8.85 -7.43
C VAL A 506 -27.56 -7.47 -7.71
N SER A 507 -27.68 -6.94 -8.93
CA SER A 507 -27.05 -5.67 -9.33
C SER A 507 -27.96 -4.44 -9.17
N GLY A 508 -29.28 -4.65 -9.12
CA GLY A 508 -30.27 -3.59 -9.18
C GLY A 508 -30.36 -2.90 -10.54
N LEU A 509 -29.74 -3.47 -11.58
CA LEU A 509 -29.95 -3.05 -12.96
C LEU A 509 -31.37 -3.41 -13.43
N ARG A 510 -31.86 -2.68 -14.43
CA ARG A 510 -33.15 -2.98 -15.06
C ARG A 510 -33.01 -4.23 -15.91
N LEU A 511 -33.92 -5.18 -15.74
CA LEU A 511 -34.00 -6.36 -16.61
C LEU A 511 -34.31 -5.91 -18.04
N THR A 512 -33.76 -6.61 -19.04
CA THR A 512 -34.04 -6.31 -20.45
C THR A 512 -35.55 -6.42 -20.73
N GLY A 513 -36.11 -5.40 -21.39
CA GLY A 513 -37.55 -5.24 -21.59
C GLY A 513 -38.30 -4.59 -20.41
N TYR A 514 -37.63 -4.28 -19.29
CA TYR A 514 -38.21 -3.57 -18.15
C TYR A 514 -37.74 -2.12 -18.09
N GLU A 515 -38.66 -1.22 -17.78
CA GLU A 515 -38.36 0.21 -17.61
C GLU A 515 -37.88 0.57 -16.20
N ARG A 516 -38.05 -0.34 -15.23
CA ARG A 516 -37.70 -0.12 -13.83
C ARG A 516 -36.97 -1.33 -13.24
N PRO A 517 -36.15 -1.13 -12.19
CA PRO A 517 -35.55 -2.25 -11.44
C PRO A 517 -36.60 -3.21 -10.87
N LEU A 518 -36.17 -4.40 -10.47
CA LEU A 518 -37.04 -5.37 -9.82
C LEU A 518 -37.61 -4.82 -8.50
N PRO A 519 -38.85 -5.19 -8.11
CA PRO A 519 -39.55 -4.57 -6.98
C PRO A 519 -38.81 -4.51 -5.65
N HIS A 520 -38.00 -5.52 -5.33
CA HIS A 520 -37.25 -5.56 -4.06
C HIS A 520 -36.18 -4.49 -3.93
N TRP A 521 -35.76 -3.87 -5.03
CA TRP A 521 -34.83 -2.73 -5.04
C TRP A 521 -35.49 -1.40 -4.67
N PHE A 522 -36.82 -1.32 -4.60
CA PHE A 522 -37.52 -0.11 -4.12
C PHE A 522 -37.68 -0.07 -2.60
N ALA A 523 -37.46 -1.20 -1.92
CA ALA A 523 -37.74 -1.37 -0.50
C ALA A 523 -36.52 -1.11 0.41
N ARG A 524 -35.41 -0.59 -0.13
CA ARG A 524 -34.13 -0.38 0.58
C ARG A 524 -33.70 1.07 0.56
#